data_AF-A0A7V9EXU1-F1
#
_entry.id   AF-A0A7V9EXU1-F1
#
_cell.length_a   1.000
_cell.length_b   1.000
_cell.length_c   1.000
_cell.angle_alpha   90.00
_cell.angle_beta   90.00
_cell.angle_gamma   90.00
#
_symmetry.space_group_name_H-M   'P 1'
#
loop_
_entity.id
_entity.type
_entity.pdbx_description
1 polymer ?
#
loop_
_entity_poly.entity_id
_entity_poly.type
_entity_poly.pdbx_seq_one_letter_code
_entity_poly.pdbx_strand_id
1 'polypeptide(L)' 'MIGDGEQVRLVMPATPELLRVARLTAAGLASRLGFSFDEVEDVKIAVDELCFALVGTKGREGT' A
#
# COMPACT_ATOMS: atom_id res chain seq x y z
N MET A 1 16.65 -14.32 -7.24
CA MET A 1 17.11 -13.59 -6.04
C MET A 1 16.80 -12.13 -6.28
N ILE A 2 15.72 -11.61 -5.72
CA ILE A 2 15.48 -10.16 -5.72
C ILE A 2 16.49 -9.61 -4.71
N GLY A 3 17.46 -8.82 -5.16
CA GLY A 3 18.50 -8.29 -4.28
C GLY A 3 17.91 -7.33 -3.24
N ASP A 4 18.49 -7.28 -2.05
CA ASP A 4 18.05 -6.43 -0.93
C ASP A 4 17.94 -4.91 -1.26
N GLY A 5 18.41 -4.48 -2.45
CA GLY A 5 18.31 -3.10 -2.94
C GLY A 5 16.97 -2.72 -3.59
N GLU A 6 16.04 -3.66 -3.82
CA GLU A 6 14.76 -3.40 -4.52
C GLU A 6 13.52 -3.52 -3.62
N GLN A 7 13.69 -3.77 -2.33
CA GLN A 7 12.56 -3.86 -1.40
C GLN A 7 12.16 -2.48 -0.86
N VAL A 8 10.87 -2.14 -1.00
CA VAL A 8 10.29 -0.96 -0.34
C VAL A 8 9.63 -1.36 0.96
N ARG A 9 10.02 -0.69 2.06
CA ARG A 9 9.39 -0.84 3.38
C ARG A 9 8.73 0.48 3.77
N LEU A 10 7.43 0.42 4.05
CA LEU A 10 6.65 1.53 4.56
C LEU A 10 6.17 1.20 5.98
N VAL A 11 6.41 2.10 6.93
CA VAL A 11 5.89 2.02 8.30
C VAL A 11 5.08 3.27 8.57
N MET A 12 3.85 3.09 9.05
CA MET A 12 2.91 4.17 9.30
C MET A 12 1.91 3.77 10.39
N PRO A 13 1.36 4.74 11.15
CA PRO A 13 0.24 4.50 12.05
C PRO A 13 -0.96 3.89 11.31
N ALA A 14 -1.66 2.97 11.96
CA ALA A 14 -2.87 2.33 11.44
C ALA A 14 -4.10 3.26 11.61
N THR A 15 -4.02 4.46 11.04
CA THR A 15 -5.11 5.45 11.04
C THR A 15 -5.69 5.66 9.63
N PRO A 16 -7.02 5.88 9.50
CA PRO A 16 -7.67 6.06 8.20
C PRO A 16 -7.05 7.16 7.32
N GLU A 17 -6.58 8.24 7.92
CA GLU A 17 -6.02 9.41 7.23
C GLU A 17 -4.72 9.07 6.49
N LEU A 18 -3.96 8.11 7.02
CA LEU A 18 -2.66 7.73 6.47
C LEU A 18 -2.75 6.56 5.48
N LEU A 19 -3.90 5.88 5.36
CA LEU A 19 -4.06 4.77 4.39
C LEU A 19 -3.79 5.19 2.94
N ARG A 20 -4.04 6.46 2.62
CA ARG A 20 -3.70 7.04 1.32
C ARG A 20 -2.20 6.95 1.00
N VAL A 21 -1.33 7.01 2.00
CA VAL A 21 0.12 6.90 1.81
C VAL A 21 0.47 5.52 1.26
N ALA A 22 -0.06 4.45 1.86
CA ALA A 22 0.14 3.08 1.37
C ALA A 22 -0.31 2.91 -0.08
N ARG A 23 -1.51 3.41 -0.43
CA ARG A 23 -2.02 3.39 -1.80
C ARG A 23 -1.12 4.10 -2.80
N LEU A 24 -0.69 5.32 -2.47
CA LEU A 24 0.14 6.13 -3.38
C LEU A 24 1.52 5.51 -3.59
N THR A 25 2.11 4.95 -2.52
CA THR A 25 3.38 4.22 -2.62
C THR A 25 3.23 3.00 -3.53
N ALA A 26 2.19 2.18 -3.33
CA ALA A 26 1.96 1.00 -4.16
C ALA A 26 1.71 1.35 -5.63
N ALA A 27 0.86 2.36 -5.90
CA ALA A 27 0.58 2.83 -7.25
C ALA A 27 1.86 3.33 -7.95
N GLY A 28 2.66 4.15 -7.26
CA GLY A 28 3.94 4.65 -7.78
C GLY A 28 4.92 3.52 -8.10
N LEU A 29 4.97 2.46 -7.28
CA LEU A 29 5.81 1.30 -7.55
C LEU A 29 5.30 0.48 -8.74
N ALA A 30 4.00 0.17 -8.79
CA ALA A 30 3.40 -0.55 -9.92
C ALA A 30 3.63 0.19 -11.25
N SER A 31 3.43 1.51 -11.27
CA SER A 31 3.72 2.34 -12.44
C SER A 31 5.20 2.29 -12.84
N ARG A 32 6.14 2.33 -11.89
CA ARG A 32 7.58 2.19 -12.18
C ARG A 32 7.96 0.80 -12.68
N LEU A 33 7.19 -0.21 -12.34
CA LEU A 33 7.36 -1.59 -12.81
C LEU A 33 6.68 -1.85 -14.17
N GLY A 34 6.03 -0.85 -14.76
CA GLY A 34 5.44 -0.94 -16.10
C GLY A 34 4.04 -1.56 -16.15
N PHE A 35 3.33 -1.60 -15.02
CA PHE A 35 1.95 -2.05 -14.97
C PHE A 35 1.07 -1.12 -15.80
N SER A 36 0.05 -1.68 -16.44
CA SER A 36 -0.99 -0.90 -17.13
C SER A 36 -1.81 -0.07 -16.14
N PHE A 37 -2.57 0.88 -16.67
CA PHE A 37 -3.44 1.72 -15.85
C PHE A 37 -4.42 0.89 -15.02
N ASP A 38 -5.07 -0.11 -15.64
CA ASP A 38 -6.04 -0.97 -14.96
C ASP A 38 -5.37 -1.81 -13.86
N GLU A 39 -4.19 -2.38 -14.13
CA GLU A 39 -3.42 -3.13 -13.14
C GLU A 39 -2.96 -2.25 -11.97
N VAL A 40 -2.64 -0.97 -12.19
CA VAL A 40 -2.32 -0.02 -11.12
C VAL A 40 -3.54 0.27 -10.24
N GLU A 41 -4.73 0.40 -10.84
CA GLU A 41 -5.98 0.56 -10.09
C GLU A 41 -6.31 -0.70 -9.28
N ASP A 42 -6.10 -1.89 -9.84
CA ASP A 42 -6.27 -3.15 -9.11
C ASP A 42 -5.32 -3.26 -7.90
N VAL A 43 -4.06 -2.82 -8.05
CA VAL A 43 -3.11 -2.75 -6.93
C VAL A 43 -3.60 -1.82 -5.83
N LYS A 44 -4.17 -0.66 -6.19
CA LYS A 44 -4.72 0.29 -5.20
C LYS A 44 -5.89 -0.31 -4.43
N ILE A 45 -6.79 -1.03 -5.12
CA ILE A 45 -7.93 -1.71 -4.50
C ILE A 45 -7.44 -2.80 -3.54
N ALA A 46 -6.52 -3.65 -3.98
CA ALA A 46 -5.96 -4.71 -3.15
C ALA A 46 -5.28 -4.17 -1.87
N VAL A 47 -4.53 -3.06 -1.99
CA VAL A 47 -3.91 -2.39 -0.83
C VAL A 47 -4.97 -1.81 0.09
N ASP A 48 -6.04 -1.22 -0.45
CA ASP A 48 -7.15 -0.69 0.36
C ASP A 48 -7.86 -1.77 1.16
N GLU A 49 -8.17 -2.91 0.55
CA GLU A 49 -8.81 -4.04 1.22
C GLU A 49 -7.93 -4.60 2.32
N LEU A 50 -6.62 -4.75 2.06
CA LEU A 50 -5.66 -5.20 3.07
C LEU A 50 -5.57 -4.22 4.24
N CYS A 51 -5.43 -2.93 3.95
CA CYS A 51 -5.40 -1.89 4.97
C CYS A 51 -6.70 -1.84 5.78
N PHE A 52 -7.86 -1.96 5.13
CA PHE A 52 -9.16 -2.01 5.80
C PHE A 52 -9.27 -3.20 6.74
N ALA A 53 -8.83 -4.40 6.32
CA ALA A 53 -8.84 -5.59 7.16
C ALA A 53 -7.95 -5.44 8.41
N LEU A 54 -6.80 -4.76 8.29
CA LEU A 54 -5.86 -4.55 9.40
C LEU A 54 -6.31 -3.45 10.36
N VAL A 55 -6.78 -2.32 9.84
CA VAL A 55 -7.21 -1.16 10.65
C VAL A 55 -8.57 -1.40 11.31
N GLY A 56 -9.48 -2.13 10.65
CA GLY A 56 -10.85 -2.34 11.12
C GLY A 56 -11.66 -1.04 11.22
N THR A 57 -12.85 -1.10 11.82
CA THR A 57 -13.77 0.06 11.92
C THR A 57 -13.37 1.09 12.98
N LYS A 58 -12.38 0.80 13.82
CA LYS A 58 -12.00 1.68 14.96
C LYS A 58 -10.59 2.24 14.92
N GLY A 59 -9.77 1.89 13.92
CA GLY A 59 -8.36 2.25 13.95
C GLY A 59 -7.61 1.45 15.01
N ARG A 60 -6.38 1.03 14.72
CA ARG A 60 -5.49 0.43 15.73
C ARG A 60 -4.30 1.36 15.90
N GLU A 61 -3.82 1.55 17.13
CA GLU A 61 -2.53 2.22 17.30
C GLU A 61 -1.45 1.34 16.68
N GLY A 62 -0.65 1.92 15.78
CA GLY A 62 0.50 1.24 15.21
C GLY A 62 1.57 1.08 16.29
N THR A 63 1.98 -0.15 16.57
CA THR A 63 3.13 -0.48 17.43
C THR A 63 4.45 -0.19 16.76
#